data_AF-B1N5R3-F1
#
_entry.id   AF-B1N5R3-F1
#
_cell.length_a   1.000
_cell.length_b   1.000
_cell.length_c   1.000
_cell.angle_alpha   90.00
_cell.angle_beta   90.00
_cell.angle_gamma   90.00
#
_symmetry.space_group_name_H-M   'P 1'
#
loop_
_entity.id
_entity.type
_entity.pdbx_description
1 polymer ?
#
loop_
_entity_poly.entity_id
_entity_poly.type
_entity_poly.pdbx_seq_one_letter_code
_entity_poly.pdbx_strand_id
1 'polypeptide(L)'
;MECKSTYFNGTFTMTSLKDYWNAKNFYIQQDSQITLDGYFHTREEFNIGKNSTIIWNGSVSFERLIKFETTPSLNQPQLIIWNSNRIHLYKPTTTPTYKGFEIINPGGNDQCFDVMSFNNNNALDFDKKSDNHYLPKDFDKGLGMKDGTAYLLSNKRLMRFCPNGIDLDKNVICTMIGTDYSPSYSGRGDYIFNYPHCPCDDNRTECTLNIKTSLTTVNFNMANISNTILHIDHNILLNNFEYAKQINVDDNVKLSINGGSPIKEYKQMLKINNFEITNIRKPSIIARFKYNSETNTLEIDGNNHIKHLSNQSNKPFNLIINGDLTCNSFVSDCIYYFTTSSISTTLTINGNGNNNIMIIDESITLINPFQNLDILLIQTINVKKIHIVLN
;
A
#
# COMPACT_ATOMS: atom_id res chain seq x y z
N MET A 1 -3.76 -30.70 -31.06
CA MET A 1 -3.29 -31.84 -30.24
C MET A 1 -3.68 -31.54 -28.80
N GLU A 2 -4.30 -32.49 -28.10
CA GLU A 2 -4.75 -32.31 -26.71
C GLU A 2 -3.92 -33.22 -25.79
N CYS A 3 -3.13 -32.61 -24.91
CA CYS A 3 -2.34 -33.35 -23.94
C CYS A 3 -3.23 -33.80 -22.76
N LYS A 4 -3.13 -35.06 -22.32
CA LYS A 4 -3.89 -35.54 -21.15
C LYS A 4 -3.41 -34.86 -19.86
N SER A 5 -2.11 -34.72 -19.68
CA SER A 5 -1.52 -34.12 -18.48
C SER A 5 -0.13 -33.60 -18.80
N THR A 6 0.17 -32.39 -18.36
CA THR A 6 1.50 -31.79 -18.45
C THR A 6 2.05 -31.63 -17.03
N TYR A 7 3.27 -32.09 -16.80
CA TYR A 7 3.95 -32.01 -15.51
C TYR A 7 5.16 -31.11 -15.64
N PHE A 8 5.29 -30.19 -14.70
CA PHE A 8 6.34 -29.19 -14.71
C PHE A 8 7.07 -29.23 -13.38
N ASN A 9 8.40 -29.45 -13.43
CA ASN A 9 9.25 -29.60 -12.27
C ASN A 9 10.52 -28.76 -12.43
N GLY A 10 10.93 -28.08 -11.36
CA GLY A 10 12.12 -27.24 -11.32
C GLY A 10 11.88 -25.86 -11.93
N THR A 11 12.89 -25.33 -12.62
CA THR A 11 12.85 -23.98 -13.21
C THR A 11 13.02 -24.08 -14.72
N PHE A 12 11.98 -23.72 -15.49
CA PHE A 12 12.08 -23.62 -16.94
C PHE A 12 11.04 -22.67 -17.53
N THR A 13 11.25 -22.29 -18.79
CA THR A 13 10.32 -21.51 -19.61
C THR A 13 9.75 -22.38 -20.72
N MET A 14 8.43 -22.35 -20.91
CA MET A 14 7.76 -22.95 -22.06
C MET A 14 7.13 -21.86 -22.91
N THR A 15 7.36 -21.93 -24.22
CA THR A 15 6.86 -20.95 -25.18
C THR A 15 5.92 -21.61 -26.19
N SER A 16 4.71 -21.06 -26.37
CA SER A 16 3.76 -21.43 -27.41
C SER A 16 3.59 -20.29 -28.42
N LEU A 17 4.04 -20.51 -29.67
CA LEU A 17 4.20 -19.45 -30.67
C LEU A 17 2.98 -19.17 -31.57
N LYS A 18 2.06 -20.13 -31.75
CA LYS A 18 0.98 -20.01 -32.77
C LYS A 18 -0.39 -20.46 -32.28
N ASP A 19 -0.49 -21.67 -31.74
CA ASP A 19 -1.75 -22.25 -31.26
C ASP A 19 -1.82 -22.30 -29.73
N TYR A 20 -3.02 -22.48 -29.20
CA TYR A 20 -3.17 -22.82 -27.78
C TYR A 20 -2.49 -24.15 -27.48
N TRP A 21 -1.59 -24.15 -26.50
CA TRP A 21 -1.21 -25.39 -25.84
C TRP A 21 -2.38 -25.84 -24.97
N ASN A 22 -3.03 -26.92 -25.39
CA ASN A 22 -4.21 -27.47 -24.72
C ASN A 22 -3.79 -28.69 -23.92
N ALA A 23 -3.99 -28.66 -22.61
CA ALA A 23 -3.92 -29.86 -21.79
C ALA A 23 -5.16 -29.98 -20.90
N LYS A 24 -5.58 -31.23 -20.63
CA LYS A 24 -6.64 -31.45 -19.64
C LYS A 24 -6.16 -31.04 -18.26
N ASN A 25 -4.96 -31.48 -17.88
CA ASN A 25 -4.39 -31.20 -16.58
C ASN A 25 -3.00 -30.57 -16.69
N PHE A 26 -2.74 -29.60 -15.84
CA PHE A 26 -1.44 -28.98 -15.61
C PHE A 26 -1.07 -29.23 -14.15
N TYR A 27 0.10 -29.84 -13.92
CA TYR A 27 0.63 -30.10 -12.59
C TYR A 27 1.97 -29.41 -12.45
N ILE A 28 1.97 -28.28 -11.73
CA ILE A 28 3.20 -27.64 -11.27
C ILE A 28 3.63 -28.38 -10.01
N GLN A 29 4.78 -29.05 -10.06
CA GLN A 29 5.33 -29.74 -8.90
C GLN A 29 5.75 -28.73 -7.82
N GLN A 30 6.00 -29.23 -6.60
CA GLN A 30 6.53 -28.41 -5.50
C GLN A 30 7.85 -27.72 -5.86
N ASP A 31 8.14 -26.61 -5.19
CA ASP A 31 9.38 -25.82 -5.30
C ASP A 31 9.76 -25.48 -6.76
N SER A 32 8.76 -25.26 -7.62
CA SER A 32 8.95 -25.04 -9.05
C SER A 32 8.71 -23.59 -9.44
N GLN A 33 9.49 -23.09 -10.41
CA GLN A 33 9.35 -21.74 -10.97
C GLN A 33 9.17 -21.82 -12.48
N ILE A 34 7.92 -21.65 -12.93
CA ILE A 34 7.55 -21.93 -14.31
C ILE A 34 7.18 -20.64 -15.02
N THR A 35 7.77 -20.41 -16.18
CA THR A 35 7.36 -19.33 -17.08
C THR A 35 6.60 -19.90 -18.27
N LEU A 36 5.39 -19.43 -18.49
CA LEU A 36 4.50 -19.80 -19.59
C LEU A 36 4.34 -18.61 -20.55
N ASP A 37 5.02 -18.66 -21.69
CA ASP A 37 4.99 -17.61 -22.72
C ASP A 37 4.09 -18.03 -23.88
N GLY A 38 2.94 -17.38 -24.05
CA GLY A 38 2.00 -17.60 -25.13
C GLY A 38 0.61 -18.02 -24.68
N TYR A 39 -0.04 -18.83 -25.51
CA TYR A 39 -1.44 -19.22 -25.36
C TYR A 39 -1.52 -20.60 -24.71
N PHE A 40 -2.04 -20.69 -23.48
CA PHE A 40 -2.28 -21.99 -22.83
C PHE A 40 -3.72 -22.07 -22.33
N HIS A 41 -4.24 -23.30 -22.36
CA HIS A 41 -5.62 -23.60 -22.01
C HIS A 41 -5.67 -24.89 -21.20
N THR A 42 -6.31 -24.79 -20.03
CA THR A 42 -6.48 -25.90 -19.09
C THR A 42 -7.95 -26.30 -18.99
N ARG A 43 -8.25 -27.57 -19.31
CA ARG A 43 -9.64 -28.04 -19.37
C ARG A 43 -10.21 -28.53 -18.04
N GLU A 44 -9.43 -29.29 -17.28
CA GLU A 44 -9.92 -29.98 -16.09
C GLU A 44 -9.28 -29.42 -14.83
N GLU A 45 -7.95 -29.28 -14.80
CA GLU A 45 -7.25 -28.95 -13.56
C GLU A 45 -5.92 -28.24 -13.81
N PHE A 46 -5.74 -27.09 -13.16
CA PHE A 46 -4.46 -26.42 -12.99
C PHE A 46 -4.05 -26.51 -11.52
N ASN A 47 -3.15 -27.43 -11.21
CA ASN A 47 -2.66 -27.67 -9.86
C ASN A 47 -1.31 -27.00 -9.64
N ILE A 48 -1.23 -26.19 -8.58
CA ILE A 48 -0.03 -25.46 -8.19
C ILE A 48 0.54 -26.10 -6.93
N GLY A 49 1.73 -26.67 -7.07
CA GLY A 49 2.48 -27.27 -5.97
C GLY A 49 2.91 -26.28 -4.90
N LYS A 50 3.22 -26.83 -3.72
CA LYS A 50 3.74 -26.04 -2.59
C LYS A 50 4.98 -25.23 -2.99
N ASN A 51 5.07 -23.99 -2.51
CA ASN A 51 6.19 -23.06 -2.77
C ASN A 51 6.48 -22.79 -4.25
N SER A 52 5.53 -23.05 -5.14
CA SER A 52 5.73 -22.84 -6.57
C SER A 52 5.21 -21.49 -7.04
N THR A 53 5.84 -20.95 -8.08
CA THR A 53 5.44 -19.69 -8.71
C THR A 53 5.33 -19.90 -10.21
N ILE A 54 4.26 -19.38 -10.79
CA ILE A 54 3.97 -19.42 -12.22
C ILE A 54 3.94 -17.98 -12.72
N ILE A 55 4.83 -17.69 -13.67
CA ILE A 55 4.81 -16.45 -14.45
C ILE A 55 4.15 -16.77 -15.79
N TRP A 56 3.13 -16.01 -16.17
CA TRP A 56 2.41 -16.21 -17.42
C TRP A 56 2.41 -14.94 -18.26
N ASN A 57 2.96 -15.03 -19.48
CA ASN A 57 2.95 -13.96 -20.48
C ASN A 57 2.13 -14.40 -21.70
N GLY A 58 0.87 -14.02 -21.78
CA GLY A 58 0.01 -14.30 -22.93
C GLY A 58 -1.45 -14.53 -22.55
N SER A 59 -2.22 -15.15 -23.44
CA SER A 59 -3.62 -15.47 -23.14
C SER A 59 -3.72 -16.66 -22.20
N VAL A 60 -4.55 -16.50 -21.18
CA VAL A 60 -4.79 -17.48 -20.12
C VAL A 60 -6.19 -18.01 -20.25
N SER A 61 -6.38 -19.31 -20.05
CA SER A 61 -7.71 -19.90 -20.08
C SER A 61 -7.86 -21.07 -19.12
N PHE A 62 -8.87 -20.97 -18.25
CA PHE A 62 -9.23 -21.97 -17.26
C PHE A 62 -10.69 -22.38 -17.45
N GLU A 63 -10.90 -23.63 -17.83
CA GLU A 63 -12.23 -24.17 -18.09
C GLU A 63 -12.91 -24.71 -16.83
N ARG A 64 -12.15 -25.36 -15.94
CA ARG A 64 -12.72 -26.02 -14.76
C ARG A 64 -12.01 -25.64 -13.45
N LEU A 65 -10.94 -26.31 -13.04
CA LEU A 65 -10.39 -26.10 -11.69
C LEU A 65 -9.03 -25.40 -11.68
N ILE A 66 -8.85 -24.51 -10.71
CA ILE A 66 -7.54 -24.16 -10.16
C ILE A 66 -7.43 -24.68 -8.73
N LYS A 67 -6.29 -25.30 -8.41
CA LYS A 67 -5.99 -25.89 -7.10
C LYS A 67 -4.62 -25.45 -6.63
N PHE A 68 -4.49 -25.31 -5.31
CA PHE A 68 -3.23 -25.09 -4.62
C PHE A 68 -3.03 -26.21 -3.60
N GLU A 69 -1.86 -26.82 -3.60
CA GLU A 69 -1.54 -27.87 -2.62
C GLU A 69 -1.42 -27.33 -1.19
N THR A 70 -1.10 -26.04 -1.06
CA THR A 70 -1.08 -25.30 0.20
C THR A 70 -1.73 -23.94 0.00
N THR A 71 -2.36 -23.38 1.04
CA THR A 71 -2.90 -22.02 1.01
C THR A 71 -1.83 -21.01 0.59
N PRO A 72 -2.02 -20.28 -0.52
CA PRO A 72 -1.17 -19.15 -0.86
C PRO A 72 -1.24 -18.07 0.22
N SER A 73 -0.12 -17.42 0.52
CA SER A 73 -0.13 -16.30 1.45
C SER A 73 -0.84 -15.09 0.85
N LEU A 74 -1.53 -14.32 1.69
CA LEU A 74 -2.10 -13.03 1.30
C LEU A 74 -0.99 -12.09 0.79
N ASN A 75 -1.27 -11.33 -0.27
CA ASN A 75 -0.35 -10.43 -0.96
C ASN A 75 0.85 -11.12 -1.63
N GLN A 76 0.81 -12.45 -1.79
CA GLN A 76 1.85 -13.25 -2.45
C GLN A 76 1.24 -14.26 -3.43
N PRO A 77 0.62 -13.80 -4.53
CA PRO A 77 0.01 -14.68 -5.51
C PRO A 77 1.04 -15.62 -6.13
N GLN A 78 0.69 -16.91 -6.24
CA GLN A 78 1.53 -17.92 -6.91
C GLN A 78 1.34 -17.94 -8.43
N LEU A 79 0.23 -17.40 -8.95
CA LEU A 79 0.00 -17.21 -10.38
C LEU A 79 0.08 -15.73 -10.75
N ILE A 80 1.11 -15.37 -11.51
CA ILE A 80 1.45 -13.98 -11.86
C ILE A 80 1.40 -13.82 -13.37
N ILE A 81 0.42 -13.08 -13.86
CA ILE A 81 0.15 -12.87 -15.28
C ILE A 81 0.67 -11.47 -15.66
N TRP A 82 1.93 -11.40 -16.05
CA TRP A 82 2.61 -10.13 -16.32
C TRP A 82 2.10 -9.43 -17.57
N ASN A 83 1.70 -10.19 -18.58
CA ASN A 83 1.23 -9.62 -19.83
C ASN A 83 0.08 -10.44 -20.40
N SER A 84 -1.16 -10.01 -20.15
CA SER A 84 -2.33 -10.60 -20.80
C SER A 84 -3.37 -9.55 -21.12
N ASN A 85 -3.94 -9.66 -22.32
CA ASN A 85 -5.17 -8.95 -22.69
C ASN A 85 -6.39 -9.90 -22.72
N ARG A 86 -6.21 -11.16 -22.34
CA ARG A 86 -7.25 -12.20 -22.44
C ARG A 86 -7.04 -13.26 -21.36
N ILE A 87 -7.84 -13.17 -20.30
CA ILE A 87 -8.03 -14.21 -19.29
C ILE A 87 -9.44 -14.74 -19.47
N HIS A 88 -9.56 -16.01 -19.85
CA HIS A 88 -10.83 -16.66 -20.14
C HIS A 88 -11.18 -17.64 -19.01
N LEU A 89 -12.08 -17.23 -18.12
CA LEU A 89 -12.64 -18.04 -17.05
C LEU A 89 -14.03 -18.51 -17.45
N TYR A 90 -14.20 -19.80 -17.72
CA TYR A 90 -15.46 -20.30 -18.29
C TYR A 90 -16.61 -20.26 -17.28
N LYS A 91 -17.79 -19.88 -17.75
CA LYS A 91 -19.05 -20.00 -16.98
C LYS A 91 -19.59 -21.41 -17.05
N PRO A 92 -20.31 -21.90 -16.02
CA PRO A 92 -21.09 -23.12 -16.14
C PRO A 92 -22.06 -23.01 -17.33
N THR A 93 -22.25 -24.12 -18.02
CA THR A 93 -23.22 -24.20 -19.12
C THR A 93 -24.48 -24.89 -18.61
N THR A 94 -25.54 -24.89 -19.42
CA THR A 94 -26.78 -25.63 -19.10
C THR A 94 -26.58 -27.15 -19.04
N THR A 95 -25.40 -27.65 -19.44
CA THR A 95 -25.05 -29.07 -19.34
C THR A 95 -24.65 -29.41 -17.90
N PRO A 96 -25.38 -30.31 -17.18
CA PRO A 96 -25.17 -30.56 -15.75
C PRO A 96 -23.77 -31.04 -15.36
N THR A 97 -23.04 -31.63 -16.30
CA THR A 97 -21.67 -32.14 -16.08
C THR A 97 -20.61 -31.04 -16.18
N TYR A 98 -20.96 -29.86 -16.70
CA TYR A 98 -20.02 -28.77 -16.93
C TYR A 98 -20.20 -27.68 -15.87
N LYS A 99 -19.28 -27.66 -14.91
CA LYS A 99 -19.37 -26.76 -13.74
C LYS A 99 -18.72 -25.39 -13.93
N GLY A 100 -18.05 -25.17 -15.06
CA GLY A 100 -17.28 -23.93 -15.31
C GLY A 100 -16.08 -23.79 -14.36
N PHE A 101 -15.50 -22.59 -14.36
CA PHE A 101 -14.35 -22.24 -13.55
C PHE A 101 -14.68 -22.19 -12.05
N GLU A 102 -13.94 -22.97 -11.26
CA GLU A 102 -14.00 -22.99 -9.81
C GLU A 102 -12.58 -22.97 -9.20
N ILE A 103 -12.46 -22.29 -8.07
CA ILE A 103 -11.28 -22.32 -7.20
C ILE A 103 -11.57 -23.31 -6.08
N ILE A 104 -10.67 -24.27 -5.87
CA ILE A 104 -10.78 -25.23 -4.78
C ILE A 104 -10.03 -24.67 -3.56
N ASN A 105 -10.72 -24.61 -2.42
CA ASN A 105 -10.09 -24.20 -1.17
C ASN A 105 -9.12 -25.30 -0.70
N PRO A 106 -7.83 -24.98 -0.42
CA PRO A 106 -6.91 -25.94 0.15
C PRO A 106 -7.44 -26.51 1.48
N GLY A 107 -7.17 -27.79 1.72
CA GLY A 107 -7.69 -28.49 2.90
C GLY A 107 -7.28 -27.82 4.21
N GLY A 108 -8.26 -27.50 5.06
CA GLY A 108 -8.03 -26.87 6.37
C GLY A 108 -7.79 -25.37 6.33
N ASN A 109 -7.96 -24.70 5.18
CA ASN A 109 -7.80 -23.25 5.08
C ASN A 109 -9.05 -22.49 5.52
N ASP A 110 -8.86 -21.55 6.46
CA ASP A 110 -9.86 -20.64 7.02
C ASP A 110 -9.54 -19.16 6.76
N GLN A 111 -8.63 -18.87 5.82
CA GLN A 111 -8.21 -17.50 5.48
C GLN A 111 -8.38 -17.20 3.99
N CYS A 112 -8.57 -15.92 3.65
CA CYS A 112 -8.52 -15.50 2.26
C CYS A 112 -7.10 -15.66 1.68
N PHE A 113 -7.00 -15.91 0.38
CA PHE A 113 -5.72 -16.00 -0.32
C PHE A 113 -5.78 -15.43 -1.75
N ASP A 114 -4.63 -15.03 -2.28
CA ASP A 114 -4.52 -14.48 -3.63
C ASP A 114 -4.34 -15.59 -4.66
N VAL A 115 -5.31 -15.69 -5.57
CA VAL A 115 -5.34 -16.72 -6.62
C VAL A 115 -4.44 -16.32 -7.78
N MET A 116 -4.64 -15.12 -8.32
CA MET A 116 -3.85 -14.63 -9.44
C MET A 116 -3.75 -13.11 -9.48
N SER A 117 -2.60 -12.60 -9.91
CA SER A 117 -2.37 -11.19 -10.20
C SER A 117 -2.15 -10.99 -11.69
N PHE A 118 -2.71 -9.93 -12.26
CA PHE A 118 -2.60 -9.64 -13.69
C PHE A 118 -2.46 -8.15 -14.01
N ASN A 119 -1.90 -7.80 -15.17
CA ASN A 119 -1.51 -6.40 -15.46
C ASN A 119 -2.66 -5.51 -15.95
N ASN A 120 -3.65 -6.09 -16.61
CA ASN A 120 -4.68 -5.36 -17.34
C ASN A 120 -6.06 -5.54 -16.68
N ASN A 121 -6.68 -4.44 -16.27
CA ASN A 121 -8.03 -4.44 -15.67
C ASN A 121 -9.15 -4.89 -16.63
N ASN A 122 -8.87 -4.89 -17.94
CA ASN A 122 -9.78 -5.38 -18.97
C ASN A 122 -9.43 -6.80 -19.45
N ALA A 123 -8.49 -7.51 -18.78
CA ALA A 123 -8.07 -8.85 -19.22
C ALA A 123 -9.22 -9.87 -19.22
N LEU A 124 -10.20 -9.71 -18.32
CA LEU A 124 -11.42 -10.52 -18.25
C LEU A 124 -12.56 -9.97 -19.14
N ASP A 125 -12.36 -8.83 -19.82
CA ASP A 125 -13.38 -8.11 -20.59
C ASP A 125 -13.06 -8.07 -22.10
N PHE A 126 -12.35 -9.09 -22.58
CA PHE A 126 -11.91 -9.18 -23.98
C PHE A 126 -13.07 -9.43 -24.95
N ASP A 127 -14.21 -9.93 -24.46
CA ASP A 127 -15.45 -10.10 -25.24
C ASP A 127 -16.69 -9.79 -24.37
N LYS A 128 -17.01 -8.49 -24.30
CA LYS A 128 -18.09 -7.88 -23.52
C LYS A 128 -19.49 -8.50 -23.69
N LYS A 129 -19.71 -9.22 -24.80
CA LYS A 129 -21.03 -9.75 -25.17
C LYS A 129 -21.15 -11.26 -25.01
N SER A 130 -20.10 -11.94 -24.56
CA SER A 130 -20.15 -13.38 -24.44
C SER A 130 -20.82 -13.85 -23.16
N ASP A 131 -21.62 -14.90 -23.29
CA ASP A 131 -22.24 -15.61 -22.17
C ASP A 131 -21.38 -16.78 -21.66
N ASN A 132 -20.27 -17.10 -22.32
CA ASN A 132 -19.46 -18.28 -22.01
C ASN A 132 -18.37 -18.06 -20.94
N HIS A 133 -18.13 -16.82 -20.50
CA HIS A 133 -17.10 -16.52 -19.51
C HIS A 133 -17.51 -15.47 -18.50
N TYR A 134 -16.80 -15.47 -17.38
CA TYR A 134 -16.96 -14.48 -16.33
C TYR A 134 -16.36 -13.14 -16.76
N LEU A 135 -17.20 -12.10 -16.66
CA LEU A 135 -16.83 -10.71 -16.89
C LEU A 135 -16.54 -10.05 -15.54
N PRO A 136 -15.79 -8.92 -15.50
CA PRO A 136 -15.49 -8.25 -14.23
C PRO A 136 -16.73 -7.87 -13.40
N LYS A 137 -17.87 -7.58 -14.04
CA LYS A 137 -19.15 -7.27 -13.36
C LYS A 137 -19.70 -8.45 -12.54
N ASP A 138 -19.37 -9.68 -12.92
CA ASP A 138 -19.83 -10.89 -12.23
C ASP A 138 -19.17 -11.01 -10.83
N PHE A 139 -18.10 -10.24 -10.58
CA PHE A 139 -17.38 -10.17 -9.30
C PHE A 139 -17.76 -8.95 -8.45
N ASP A 140 -18.64 -8.04 -8.91
CA ASP A 140 -18.93 -6.78 -8.20
C ASP A 140 -19.50 -7.00 -6.78
N LYS A 141 -20.13 -8.14 -6.54
CA LYS A 141 -20.63 -8.58 -5.22
C LYS A 141 -19.91 -9.83 -4.68
N GLY A 142 -18.80 -10.20 -5.31
CA GLY A 142 -18.18 -11.51 -5.15
C GLY A 142 -18.83 -12.56 -6.03
N LEU A 143 -18.00 -13.37 -6.69
CA LEU A 143 -18.42 -14.52 -7.47
C LEU A 143 -18.47 -15.75 -6.55
N GLY A 144 -19.68 -16.16 -6.18
CA GLY A 144 -19.90 -17.35 -5.34
C GLY A 144 -19.50 -18.63 -6.07
N MET A 145 -18.75 -19.48 -5.37
CA MET A 145 -18.30 -20.80 -5.81
C MET A 145 -18.62 -21.82 -4.72
N LYS A 146 -18.39 -23.11 -5.01
CA LYS A 146 -18.68 -24.19 -4.06
C LYS A 146 -18.01 -24.01 -2.69
N ASP A 147 -16.72 -23.68 -2.69
CA ASP A 147 -15.90 -23.66 -1.48
C ASP A 147 -15.72 -22.25 -0.87
N GLY A 148 -16.28 -21.21 -1.50
CA GLY A 148 -16.07 -19.82 -1.10
C GLY A 148 -16.48 -18.81 -2.16
N THR A 149 -15.98 -17.58 -2.03
CA THR A 149 -16.28 -16.46 -2.94
C THR A 149 -15.01 -15.84 -3.48
N ALA A 150 -14.98 -15.60 -4.79
CA ALA A 150 -13.89 -14.90 -5.47
C ALA A 150 -14.19 -13.41 -5.67
N TYR A 151 -13.21 -12.55 -5.46
CA TYR A 151 -13.32 -11.10 -5.57
C TYR A 151 -12.21 -10.54 -6.46
N LEU A 152 -12.49 -9.41 -7.11
CA LEU A 152 -11.52 -8.66 -7.88
C LEU A 152 -11.14 -7.36 -7.14
N LEU A 153 -9.88 -7.25 -6.74
CA LEU A 153 -9.28 -6.11 -6.04
C LEU A 153 -8.26 -5.39 -6.93
N SER A 154 -7.69 -4.28 -6.44
CA SER A 154 -6.58 -3.55 -7.07
C SER A 154 -6.88 -3.12 -8.51
N ASN A 155 -7.95 -2.35 -8.71
CA ASN A 155 -8.50 -1.98 -10.01
C ASN A 155 -8.85 -3.20 -10.88
N LYS A 156 -9.41 -4.25 -10.25
CA LYS A 156 -9.79 -5.51 -10.88
C LYS A 156 -8.62 -6.31 -11.46
N ARG A 157 -7.43 -6.18 -10.87
CA ARG A 157 -6.19 -6.82 -11.33
C ARG A 157 -5.64 -7.89 -10.39
N LEU A 158 -6.28 -8.08 -9.24
CA LEU A 158 -5.97 -9.13 -8.28
C LEU A 158 -7.23 -9.95 -8.02
N MET A 159 -7.16 -11.26 -8.22
CA MET A 159 -8.22 -12.17 -7.80
C MET A 159 -7.89 -12.74 -6.42
N ARG A 160 -8.76 -12.46 -5.46
CA ARG A 160 -8.69 -12.99 -4.09
C ARG A 160 -9.85 -13.94 -3.84
N PHE A 161 -9.59 -15.07 -3.20
CA PHE A 161 -10.61 -16.04 -2.82
C PHE A 161 -10.72 -16.10 -1.30
N CYS A 162 -11.95 -16.11 -0.79
CA CYS A 162 -12.24 -16.26 0.63
C CYS A 162 -13.13 -17.49 0.84
N PRO A 163 -12.73 -18.44 1.71
CA PRO A 163 -13.55 -19.61 2.02
C PRO A 163 -14.95 -19.25 2.53
N ASN A 164 -15.88 -20.20 2.45
CA ASN A 164 -17.23 -20.02 2.98
C ASN A 164 -17.20 -19.60 4.47
N GLY A 165 -17.92 -18.53 4.80
CA GLY A 165 -18.00 -17.99 6.17
C GLY A 165 -16.86 -17.05 6.55
N ILE A 166 -15.92 -16.77 5.64
CA ILE A 166 -14.81 -15.84 5.86
C ILE A 166 -15.09 -14.51 5.16
N ASP A 167 -14.99 -13.41 5.90
CA ASP A 167 -15.15 -12.06 5.35
C ASP A 167 -13.97 -11.69 4.44
N LEU A 168 -14.25 -10.88 3.42
CA LEU A 168 -13.24 -10.38 2.49
C LEU A 168 -12.22 -9.49 3.21
N ASP A 169 -10.96 -9.94 3.23
CA ASP A 169 -9.82 -9.07 3.50
C ASP A 169 -9.51 -8.21 2.27
N LYS A 170 -9.70 -6.89 2.40
CA LYS A 170 -9.48 -5.90 1.34
C LYS A 170 -8.05 -5.35 1.30
N ASN A 171 -7.19 -5.74 2.23
CA ASN A 171 -5.83 -5.21 2.32
C ASN A 171 -4.97 -5.73 1.18
N VAL A 172 -4.46 -4.81 0.37
CA VAL A 172 -3.51 -5.12 -0.70
C VAL A 172 -2.20 -4.39 -0.44
N ILE A 173 -1.10 -5.14 -0.42
CA ILE A 173 0.24 -4.61 -0.19
C ILE A 173 1.01 -4.63 -1.49
N CYS A 174 1.32 -3.43 -1.98
CA CYS A 174 2.20 -3.23 -3.12
C CYS A 174 3.57 -2.76 -2.64
N THR A 175 4.63 -3.23 -3.30
CA THR A 175 5.99 -2.72 -3.04
C THR A 175 6.56 -2.15 -4.32
N MET A 176 6.92 -0.88 -4.29
CA MET A 176 7.63 -0.24 -5.38
C MET A 176 9.11 -0.59 -5.31
N ILE A 177 9.65 -1.08 -6.42
CA ILE A 177 11.03 -1.57 -6.56
C ILE A 177 11.86 -0.72 -7.53
N GLY A 178 11.24 0.21 -8.26
CA GLY A 178 11.88 1.19 -9.13
C GLY A 178 11.79 2.63 -8.61
N THR A 179 12.52 3.55 -9.23
CA THR A 179 12.64 4.95 -8.78
C THR A 179 11.53 5.88 -9.27
N ASP A 180 10.91 5.57 -10.40
CA ASP A 180 9.96 6.45 -11.08
C ASP A 180 8.57 5.84 -11.08
N TYR A 181 7.68 6.42 -10.28
CA TYR A 181 6.31 5.94 -10.14
C TYR A 181 5.57 5.97 -11.48
N SER A 182 4.89 4.86 -11.79
CA SER A 182 4.01 4.70 -12.94
C SER A 182 2.68 4.12 -12.46
N PRO A 183 1.53 4.74 -12.77
CA PRO A 183 0.23 4.26 -12.32
C PRO A 183 -0.23 2.98 -13.05
N SER A 184 0.47 2.57 -14.12
CA SER A 184 0.05 1.43 -14.94
C SER A 184 1.24 0.64 -15.49
N TYR A 185 1.01 -0.65 -15.77
CA TYR A 185 1.94 -1.48 -16.52
C TYR A 185 1.45 -1.69 -17.94
N SER A 186 2.30 -1.42 -18.92
CA SER A 186 2.00 -1.65 -20.34
C SER A 186 2.14 -3.12 -20.76
N GLY A 187 2.60 -4.01 -19.87
CA GLY A 187 2.93 -5.40 -20.22
C GLY A 187 4.29 -5.56 -20.91
N ARG A 188 5.10 -4.49 -20.99
CA ARG A 188 6.43 -4.49 -21.63
C ARG A 188 7.47 -3.77 -20.77
N GLY A 189 8.69 -4.30 -20.77
CA GLY A 189 9.82 -3.72 -20.05
C GLY A 189 9.77 -3.97 -18.55
N ASP A 190 10.72 -3.37 -17.84
CA ASP A 190 10.84 -3.49 -16.40
C ASP A 190 9.65 -2.83 -15.70
N TYR A 191 9.02 -3.57 -14.79
CA TYR A 191 7.96 -3.01 -13.97
C TYR A 191 8.50 -2.52 -12.63
N ILE A 192 7.99 -1.37 -12.20
CA ILE A 192 8.45 -0.69 -10.99
C ILE A 192 7.78 -1.21 -9.71
N PHE A 193 6.91 -2.23 -9.79
CA PHE A 193 6.33 -2.89 -8.62
C PHE A 193 6.59 -4.40 -8.62
N ASN A 194 6.50 -5.00 -7.43
CA ASN A 194 6.65 -6.43 -7.21
C ASN A 194 5.62 -7.31 -7.94
N TYR A 195 4.43 -6.80 -8.23
CA TYR A 195 3.37 -7.54 -8.92
C TYR A 195 2.62 -6.69 -9.95
N PRO A 196 2.07 -7.30 -11.03
CA PRO A 196 1.40 -6.57 -12.10
C PRO A 196 0.06 -5.94 -11.69
N HIS A 197 -0.55 -6.39 -10.59
CA HIS A 197 -1.78 -5.77 -10.07
C HIS A 197 -1.54 -4.40 -9.43
N CYS A 198 -0.32 -4.14 -8.97
CA CYS A 198 0.07 -2.87 -8.38
C CYS A 198 0.13 -1.78 -9.45
N PRO A 199 0.01 -0.49 -9.10
CA PRO A 199 -0.42 0.02 -7.79
C PRO A 199 -1.90 -0.28 -7.51
N CYS A 200 -2.26 -0.44 -6.24
CA CYS A 200 -3.63 -0.80 -5.80
C CYS A 200 -4.55 0.39 -5.49
N ASP A 201 -4.25 1.57 -6.06
CA ASP A 201 -4.98 2.81 -5.76
C ASP A 201 -6.40 2.79 -6.36
N ASP A 202 -7.36 2.31 -5.57
CA ASP A 202 -8.79 2.32 -5.89
C ASP A 202 -9.65 2.36 -4.62
N ASN A 203 -10.93 2.72 -4.77
CA ASN A 203 -11.84 2.92 -3.63
C ASN A 203 -12.47 1.64 -3.06
N ARG A 204 -12.18 0.47 -3.65
CA ARG A 204 -12.66 -0.84 -3.19
C ARG A 204 -11.58 -1.62 -2.43
N THR A 205 -10.33 -1.17 -2.53
CA THR A 205 -9.15 -1.83 -1.97
C THR A 205 -8.54 -0.99 -0.85
N GLU A 206 -8.16 -1.64 0.25
CA GLU A 206 -7.35 -1.01 1.30
C GLU A 206 -5.88 -1.11 0.90
N CYS A 207 -5.42 -0.13 0.13
CA CYS A 207 -4.10 -0.17 -0.48
C CYS A 207 -3.01 0.35 0.47
N THR A 208 -1.99 -0.49 0.72
CA THR A 208 -0.74 -0.08 1.35
C THR A 208 0.38 -0.15 0.32
N LEU A 209 1.09 0.95 0.13
CA LEU A 209 2.25 1.04 -0.73
C LEU A 209 3.52 1.13 0.12
N ASN A 210 4.37 0.12 0.01
CA ASN A 210 5.74 0.12 0.52
C ASN A 210 6.71 0.58 -0.57
N ILE A 211 7.88 1.07 -0.16
CA ILE A 211 9.00 1.35 -1.05
C ILE A 211 10.15 0.43 -0.64
N LYS A 212 10.80 -0.22 -1.60
CA LYS A 212 11.95 -1.11 -1.32
C LYS A 212 13.05 -0.33 -0.60
N THR A 213 13.53 -0.86 0.52
CA THR A 213 14.51 -0.22 1.42
C THR A 213 15.82 0.22 0.77
N SER A 214 16.19 -0.35 -0.39
CA SER A 214 17.34 0.08 -1.17
C SER A 214 17.14 1.43 -1.89
N LEU A 215 15.91 1.96 -1.95
CA LEU A 215 15.56 3.19 -2.66
C LEU A 215 15.51 4.38 -1.69
N THR A 216 16.56 5.18 -1.64
CA THR A 216 16.59 6.38 -0.78
C THR A 216 15.87 7.59 -1.38
N THR A 217 15.54 7.53 -2.67
CA THR A 217 14.84 8.60 -3.40
C THR A 217 13.89 7.99 -4.41
N VAL A 218 12.68 8.53 -4.49
CA VAL A 218 11.65 8.13 -5.45
C VAL A 218 11.01 9.37 -6.06
N ASN A 219 10.77 9.34 -7.36
CA ASN A 219 10.01 10.33 -8.09
C ASN A 219 8.59 9.82 -8.33
N PHE A 220 7.61 10.51 -7.76
CA PHE A 220 6.19 10.17 -7.91
C PHE A 220 5.55 10.70 -9.18
N ASN A 221 6.29 11.45 -10.02
CA ASN A 221 5.79 11.98 -11.30
C ASN A 221 4.46 12.74 -11.17
N MET A 222 4.29 13.48 -10.07
CA MET A 222 3.05 14.19 -9.76
C MET A 222 1.82 13.26 -9.67
N ALA A 223 2.01 12.01 -9.24
CA ALA A 223 0.91 11.07 -9.08
C ALA A 223 0.13 11.34 -7.79
N ASN A 224 -1.20 11.40 -7.95
CA ASN A 224 -2.16 11.40 -6.84
C ASN A 224 -2.58 9.95 -6.54
N ILE A 225 -2.26 9.48 -5.32
CA ILE A 225 -2.60 8.15 -4.81
C ILE A 225 -3.59 8.25 -3.64
N SER A 226 -4.71 8.94 -3.87
CA SER A 226 -5.69 9.34 -2.86
C SER A 226 -6.35 8.20 -2.06
N ASN A 227 -6.30 6.95 -2.52
CA ASN A 227 -6.85 5.80 -1.81
C ASN A 227 -5.78 4.96 -1.11
N THR A 228 -4.51 5.37 -1.22
CA THR A 228 -3.35 4.58 -0.79
C THR A 228 -2.74 5.12 0.50
N ILE A 229 -2.45 4.22 1.44
CA ILE A 229 -1.57 4.48 2.58
C ILE A 229 -0.13 4.23 2.12
N LEU A 230 0.71 5.26 2.14
CA LEU A 230 2.13 5.14 1.86
C LEU A 230 2.86 4.81 3.16
N HIS A 231 3.56 3.68 3.22
CA HIS A 231 4.30 3.23 4.39
C HIS A 231 5.81 3.38 4.19
N ILE A 232 6.45 4.09 5.12
CA ILE A 232 7.85 4.51 5.04
C ILE A 232 8.61 3.96 6.25
N ASP A 233 9.42 2.92 6.00
CA ASP A 233 10.19 2.16 6.99
C ASP A 233 11.71 2.48 6.95
N HIS A 234 12.13 3.39 6.07
CA HIS A 234 13.52 3.82 5.94
C HIS A 234 13.63 5.26 5.47
N ASN A 235 14.81 5.86 5.67
CA ASN A 235 15.06 7.25 5.29
C ASN A 235 14.86 7.44 3.79
N ILE A 236 13.99 8.37 3.40
CA ILE A 236 13.62 8.55 2.00
C ILE A 236 13.27 9.98 1.63
N LEU A 237 13.56 10.35 0.38
CA LEU A 237 13.07 11.55 -0.29
C LEU A 237 12.00 11.20 -1.35
N LEU A 238 10.79 11.73 -1.17
CA LEU A 238 9.72 11.67 -2.17
C LEU A 238 9.75 12.94 -3.03
N ASN A 239 10.13 12.82 -4.30
CA ASN A 239 10.14 13.91 -5.27
C ASN A 239 8.86 13.92 -6.11
N ASN A 240 8.44 15.11 -6.55
CA ASN A 240 7.23 15.33 -7.34
C ASN A 240 6.02 14.59 -6.76
N PHE A 241 5.92 14.56 -5.43
CA PHE A 241 4.86 13.83 -4.74
C PHE A 241 3.60 14.68 -4.66
N GLU A 242 2.52 14.24 -5.30
CA GLU A 242 1.28 15.01 -5.33
C GLU A 242 0.41 14.74 -4.11
N TYR A 243 -0.01 13.52 -3.77
CA TYR A 243 -0.84 13.28 -2.58
C TYR A 243 -0.99 11.79 -2.29
N ALA A 244 -1.16 11.42 -1.01
CA ALA A 244 -1.64 10.10 -0.59
C ALA A 244 -2.70 10.24 0.49
N LYS A 245 -3.58 9.24 0.64
CA LYS A 245 -4.58 9.18 1.72
C LYS A 245 -3.95 9.50 3.08
N GLN A 246 -2.81 8.86 3.35
CA GLN A 246 -2.02 9.00 4.57
C GLN A 246 -0.59 8.52 4.29
N ILE A 247 0.39 9.13 4.96
CA ILE A 247 1.76 8.60 5.01
C ILE A 247 2.03 8.09 6.42
N ASN A 248 2.37 6.82 6.56
CA ASN A 248 2.83 6.24 7.81
C ASN A 248 4.35 6.21 7.81
N VAL A 249 4.96 6.73 8.87
CA VAL A 249 6.41 6.77 9.03
C VAL A 249 6.78 6.02 10.31
N ASP A 250 7.68 5.04 10.17
CA ASP A 250 8.19 4.26 11.29
C ASP A 250 9.09 5.08 12.21
N ASP A 251 9.35 4.53 13.39
CA ASP A 251 10.23 5.17 14.37
C ASP A 251 11.67 5.30 13.86
N ASN A 252 12.32 6.41 14.20
CA ASN A 252 13.66 6.79 13.79
C ASN A 252 13.88 6.90 12.27
N VAL A 253 12.80 7.00 11.49
CA VAL A 253 12.85 7.18 10.03
C VAL A 253 12.67 8.65 9.65
N LYS A 254 13.56 9.13 8.77
CA LYS A 254 13.49 10.47 8.18
C LYS A 254 12.77 10.45 6.84
N LEU A 255 11.59 11.03 6.81
CA LEU A 255 10.84 11.31 5.59
C LEU A 255 11.13 12.74 5.11
N SER A 256 11.45 12.90 3.83
CA SER A 256 11.51 14.20 3.15
C SER A 256 10.52 14.22 1.98
N ILE A 257 9.71 15.26 1.87
CA ILE A 257 8.70 15.41 0.81
C ILE A 257 9.02 16.67 0.01
N ASN A 258 9.26 16.48 -1.27
CA ASN A 258 9.39 17.53 -2.27
C ASN A 258 8.22 17.42 -3.24
N GLY A 259 7.23 18.31 -3.09
CA GLY A 259 5.99 18.27 -3.89
C GLY A 259 6.15 18.72 -5.35
N GLY A 260 7.28 19.32 -5.72
CA GLY A 260 7.45 19.95 -7.04
C GLY A 260 6.56 21.19 -7.21
N SER A 261 6.45 21.67 -8.46
CA SER A 261 5.52 22.74 -8.84
C SER A 261 4.94 22.41 -10.23
N PRO A 262 3.62 22.49 -10.44
CA PRO A 262 2.57 22.94 -9.52
C PRO A 262 2.01 21.82 -8.62
N ILE A 263 1.81 22.08 -7.32
CA ILE A 263 1.10 21.16 -6.40
C ILE A 263 -0.40 21.51 -6.43
N LYS A 264 -1.28 20.51 -6.63
CA LYS A 264 -2.75 20.74 -6.60
C LYS A 264 -3.36 20.48 -5.21
N GLU A 265 -2.80 19.53 -4.47
CA GLU A 265 -3.25 19.17 -3.13
C GLU A 265 -2.33 19.77 -2.08
N TYR A 266 -2.85 20.66 -1.24
CA TYR A 266 -1.99 21.38 -0.28
C TYR A 266 -1.92 20.73 1.10
N LYS A 267 -2.77 19.73 1.40
CA LYS A 267 -2.81 19.09 2.72
C LYS A 267 -2.40 17.64 2.60
N GLN A 268 -1.33 17.25 3.28
CA GLN A 268 -0.92 15.84 3.41
C GLN A 268 -1.06 15.40 4.86
N MET A 269 -1.74 14.29 5.09
CA MET A 269 -1.83 13.66 6.40
C MET A 269 -0.66 12.69 6.59
N LEU A 270 -0.02 12.75 7.75
CA LEU A 270 1.03 11.84 8.18
C LEU A 270 0.65 11.26 9.55
N LYS A 271 1.00 9.99 9.75
CA LYS A 271 1.02 9.33 11.07
C LYS A 271 2.43 8.89 11.39
N ILE A 272 2.94 9.38 12.51
CA ILE A 272 4.28 9.07 12.99
C ILE A 272 4.15 8.73 14.47
N ASN A 273 4.30 7.45 14.81
CA ASN A 273 4.02 6.95 16.16
C ASN A 273 2.66 7.47 16.70
N ASN A 274 2.66 8.19 17.83
CA ASN A 274 1.45 8.74 18.48
C ASN A 274 1.04 10.13 17.96
N PHE A 275 1.54 10.54 16.79
CA PHE A 275 1.23 11.84 16.18
C PHE A 275 0.40 11.70 14.93
N GLU A 276 -0.65 12.52 14.84
CA GLU A 276 -1.29 12.87 13.57
C GLU A 276 -0.83 14.26 13.16
N ILE A 277 -0.23 14.34 11.97
CA ILE A 277 0.34 15.57 11.43
C ILE A 277 -0.37 15.88 10.11
N THR A 278 -0.93 17.07 9.99
CA THR A 278 -1.38 17.61 8.71
C THR A 278 -0.37 18.63 8.24
N ASN A 279 0.41 18.26 7.23
CA ASN A 279 1.35 19.17 6.57
C ASN A 279 0.61 20.01 5.51
N ILE A 280 0.69 21.33 5.66
CA ILE A 280 0.18 22.32 4.71
C ILE A 280 1.33 22.66 3.77
N ARG A 281 1.42 21.93 2.66
CA ARG A 281 2.49 22.05 1.69
C ARG A 281 2.49 23.41 1.01
N LYS A 282 3.70 23.89 0.74
CA LYS A 282 3.96 25.06 -0.11
C LYS A 282 4.79 24.60 -1.32
N PRO A 283 4.54 25.13 -2.53
CA PRO A 283 5.33 24.82 -3.71
C PRO A 283 6.82 25.07 -3.47
N SER A 284 7.67 24.19 -4.01
CA SER A 284 9.14 24.30 -3.94
C SER A 284 9.75 24.31 -2.54
N ILE A 285 8.99 23.99 -1.49
CA ILE A 285 9.49 23.85 -0.12
C ILE A 285 9.51 22.36 0.23
N ILE A 286 10.67 21.88 0.69
CA ILE A 286 10.84 20.50 1.16
C ILE A 286 10.39 20.42 2.62
N ALA A 287 9.36 19.63 2.88
CA ALA A 287 8.96 19.28 4.23
C ALA A 287 9.74 18.04 4.70
N ARG A 288 10.08 17.97 5.98
CA ARG A 288 10.82 16.86 6.59
C ARG A 288 10.21 16.47 7.91
N PHE A 289 10.25 15.18 8.20
CA PHE A 289 9.66 14.60 9.39
C PHE A 289 10.55 13.49 9.90
N LYS A 290 10.81 13.49 11.21
CA LYS A 290 11.46 12.37 11.89
C LYS A 290 10.99 12.32 13.33
N TYR A 291 10.61 11.15 13.80
CA TYR A 291 10.41 10.89 15.22
C TYR A 291 11.45 9.89 15.72
N ASN A 292 11.88 10.02 16.96
CA ASN A 292 12.73 9.04 17.63
C ASN A 292 12.18 8.78 19.03
N SER A 293 11.75 7.54 19.28
CA SER A 293 11.15 7.12 20.54
C SER A 293 12.14 7.02 21.71
N GLU A 294 13.43 6.80 21.44
CA GLU A 294 14.48 6.72 22.47
C GLU A 294 14.71 8.10 23.10
N THR A 295 14.80 9.14 22.26
CA THR A 295 14.99 10.53 22.67
C THR A 295 13.68 11.29 22.91
N ASN A 296 12.55 10.67 22.53
CA ASN A 296 11.21 11.26 22.55
C ASN A 296 11.16 12.60 21.80
N THR A 297 11.81 12.65 20.64
CA THR A 297 12.00 13.86 19.83
C THR A 297 11.28 13.75 18.49
N LEU A 298 10.47 14.75 18.17
CA LEU A 298 9.85 14.95 16.86
C LEU A 298 10.48 16.17 16.17
N GLU A 299 11.13 15.93 15.03
CA GLU A 299 11.64 16.95 14.12
C GLU A 299 10.65 17.16 12.97
N ILE A 300 10.22 18.41 12.77
CA ILE A 300 9.28 18.78 11.71
C ILE A 300 9.68 20.07 11.00
N ASP A 301 9.65 20.02 9.67
CA ASP A 301 9.87 21.18 8.80
C ASP A 301 8.58 21.57 8.05
N GLY A 302 8.43 22.87 7.79
CA GLY A 302 7.33 23.44 7.01
C GLY A 302 6.13 23.86 7.85
N ASN A 303 4.98 24.03 7.19
CA ASN A 303 3.74 24.47 7.83
C ASN A 303 2.93 23.24 8.27
N ASN A 304 2.72 23.05 9.56
CA ASN A 304 2.18 21.81 10.10
C ASN A 304 1.11 22.05 11.15
N HIS A 305 0.08 21.21 11.15
CA HIS A 305 -0.86 21.08 12.26
C HIS A 305 -0.65 19.73 12.93
N ILE A 306 -0.55 19.67 14.25
CA ILE A 306 -0.31 18.42 14.97
C ILE A 306 -1.39 18.11 15.99
N LYS A 307 -1.63 16.82 16.19
CA LYS A 307 -2.33 16.26 17.34
C LYS A 307 -1.44 15.20 17.98
N HIS A 308 -1.11 15.39 19.26
CA HIS A 308 -0.44 14.38 20.07
C HIS A 308 -1.52 13.51 20.72
N LEU A 309 -1.57 12.23 20.37
CA LEU A 309 -2.66 11.32 20.78
C LEU A 309 -2.43 10.66 22.14
N SER A 310 -1.19 10.28 22.47
CA SER A 310 -0.84 9.67 23.75
C SER A 310 0.66 9.78 24.06
N ASN A 311 1.00 9.94 25.34
CA ASN A 311 2.38 9.89 25.83
C ASN A 311 2.54 8.69 26.77
N GLN A 312 2.93 7.54 26.23
CA GLN A 312 3.11 6.33 27.04
C GLN A 312 4.37 6.35 27.91
N SER A 313 5.30 7.27 27.64
CA SER A 313 6.65 7.22 28.21
C SER A 313 6.80 7.97 29.53
N ASN A 314 5.86 8.87 29.87
CA ASN A 314 6.01 9.90 30.92
C ASN A 314 7.32 10.72 30.83
N LYS A 315 8.07 10.59 29.73
CA LYS A 315 9.28 11.37 29.47
C LYS A 315 8.87 12.74 28.93
N PRO A 316 9.69 13.78 29.18
CA PRO A 316 9.54 15.03 28.47
C PRO A 316 9.63 14.81 26.97
N PHE A 317 8.88 15.62 26.23
CA PHE A 317 8.74 15.51 24.80
C PHE A 317 9.41 16.69 24.11
N ASN A 318 10.28 16.42 23.14
CA ASN A 318 11.03 17.45 22.42
C ASN A 318 10.43 17.64 21.02
N LEU A 319 10.03 18.86 20.69
CA LEU A 319 9.69 19.28 19.33
C LEU A 319 10.78 20.20 18.80
N ILE A 320 11.39 19.78 17.69
CA ILE A 320 12.28 20.62 16.90
C ILE A 320 11.47 21.11 15.70
N ILE A 321 11.18 22.41 15.67
CA ILE A 321 10.28 23.02 14.68
C ILE A 321 11.07 23.92 13.75
N ASN A 322 10.92 23.71 12.44
CA ASN A 322 11.47 24.59 11.42
C ASN A 322 10.35 25.07 10.48
N GLY A 323 9.62 26.12 10.86
CA GLY A 323 8.50 26.66 10.10
C GLY A 323 7.32 27.06 10.99
N ASP A 324 6.10 26.96 10.46
CA ASP A 324 4.88 27.28 11.19
C ASP A 324 4.28 26.01 11.80
N LEU A 325 4.10 25.96 13.12
CA LEU A 325 3.42 24.86 13.79
C LEU A 325 2.14 25.33 14.49
N THR A 326 1.04 24.64 14.22
CA THR A 326 -0.19 24.73 15.01
C THR A 326 -0.39 23.44 15.79
N CYS A 327 -0.41 23.51 17.12
CA CYS A 327 -0.72 22.37 17.97
C CYS A 327 -2.21 22.39 18.33
N ASN A 328 -2.96 21.43 17.79
CA ASN A 328 -4.41 21.35 18.00
C ASN A 328 -4.79 20.51 19.21
N SER A 329 -3.90 19.64 19.68
CA SER A 329 -4.14 18.79 20.85
C SER A 329 -2.82 18.38 21.49
N PHE A 330 -2.80 18.42 22.82
CA PHE A 330 -1.72 17.91 23.65
C PHE A 330 -2.25 16.85 24.60
N VAL A 331 -1.39 15.89 24.92
CA VAL A 331 -1.61 14.98 26.04
C VAL A 331 -1.41 15.79 27.33
N SER A 332 -2.27 15.56 28.32
CA SER A 332 -2.19 16.22 29.64
C SER A 332 -1.02 15.70 30.47
N ASP A 333 -0.66 16.42 31.53
CA ASP A 333 0.38 16.03 32.50
C ASP A 333 1.76 15.75 31.85
N CYS A 334 2.12 16.51 30.80
CA CYS A 334 3.34 16.34 30.02
C CYS A 334 4.24 17.58 30.06
N ILE A 335 5.54 17.36 29.93
CA ILE A 335 6.54 18.43 29.73
C ILE A 335 6.89 18.47 28.24
N TYR A 336 6.72 19.63 27.61
CA TYR A 336 7.05 19.86 26.21
C TYR A 336 8.20 20.86 26.09
N TYR A 337 9.23 20.50 25.32
CA TYR A 337 10.31 21.39 24.91
C TYR A 337 10.14 21.75 23.44
N PHE A 338 9.96 23.02 23.15
CA PHE A 338 9.89 23.55 21.79
C PHE A 338 11.20 24.25 21.48
N THR A 339 11.92 23.73 20.50
CA THR A 339 13.20 24.27 20.04
C THR A 339 13.14 24.51 18.54
N THR A 340 14.01 25.38 18.03
CA THR A 340 14.10 25.62 16.59
C THR A 340 15.54 25.71 16.14
N SER A 341 15.79 25.35 14.88
CA SER A 341 17.06 25.60 14.20
C SER A 341 16.95 26.69 13.13
N SER A 342 15.78 27.34 13.03
CA SER A 342 15.43 28.35 12.03
C SER A 342 15.14 29.70 12.68
N ILE A 343 15.49 30.76 11.96
CA ILE A 343 15.34 32.17 12.38
C ILE A 343 13.91 32.70 12.29
N SER A 344 12.99 31.95 11.66
CA SER A 344 11.59 32.36 11.45
C SER A 344 10.65 31.18 11.71
N THR A 345 10.50 30.83 12.99
CA THR A 345 9.60 29.76 13.43
C THR A 345 8.43 30.34 14.20
N THR A 346 7.22 29.93 13.86
CA THR A 346 6.00 30.32 14.59
C THR A 346 5.35 29.12 15.25
N LEU A 347 4.76 29.34 16.42
CA LEU A 347 4.05 28.33 17.18
C LEU A 347 2.69 28.88 17.60
N THR A 348 1.62 28.17 17.23
CA THR A 348 0.24 28.44 17.66
C THR A 348 -0.24 27.28 18.52
N ILE A 349 -0.84 27.57 19.69
CA ILE A 349 -1.34 26.55 20.63
C ILE A 349 -2.85 26.71 20.76
N ASN A 350 -3.60 25.75 20.23
CA ASN A 350 -5.07 25.75 20.21
C ASN A 350 -5.71 24.59 21.01
N GLY A 351 -4.91 23.76 21.70
CA GLY A 351 -5.36 22.48 22.27
C GLY A 351 -5.80 22.51 23.74
N ASN A 352 -6.55 21.47 24.15
CA ASN A 352 -7.16 21.28 25.49
C ASN A 352 -6.36 20.34 26.40
N GLY A 353 -5.03 20.45 26.46
CA GLY A 353 -4.22 19.64 27.37
C GLY A 353 -4.00 20.35 28.71
N ASN A 354 -4.44 19.76 29.81
CA ASN A 354 -4.30 20.32 31.15
C ASN A 354 -2.97 19.91 31.80
N ASN A 355 -2.50 20.66 32.79
CA ASN A 355 -1.32 20.40 33.61
C ASN A 355 -0.01 20.22 32.84
N ASN A 356 0.12 20.93 31.72
CA ASN A 356 1.31 20.85 30.88
C ASN A 356 2.33 21.93 31.23
N ILE A 357 3.61 21.56 31.26
CA ILE A 357 4.73 22.51 31.33
C ILE A 357 5.28 22.65 29.92
N MET A 358 5.28 23.86 29.38
CA MET A 358 5.86 24.14 28.06
C MET A 358 7.08 25.03 28.20
N ILE A 359 8.21 24.56 27.66
CA ILE A 359 9.48 25.27 27.60
C ILE A 359 9.73 25.64 26.15
N ILE A 360 9.74 26.93 25.84
CA ILE A 360 9.81 27.44 24.46
C ILE A 360 11.09 28.24 24.28
N ASP A 361 11.85 27.90 23.25
CA ASP A 361 13.00 28.66 22.76
C ASP A 361 12.59 30.08 22.39
N GLU A 362 13.32 31.08 22.88
CA GLU A 362 13.06 32.51 22.64
C GLU A 362 12.99 32.90 21.15
N SER A 363 13.63 32.12 20.27
CA SER A 363 13.62 32.36 18.84
C SER A 363 12.30 31.95 18.15
N ILE A 364 11.40 31.28 18.88
CA ILE A 364 10.08 30.91 18.39
C ILE A 364 9.07 32.02 18.68
N THR A 365 8.41 32.51 17.64
CA THR A 365 7.32 33.48 17.79
C THR A 365 6.02 32.76 18.16
N LEU A 366 5.49 33.04 19.36
CA LEU A 366 4.25 32.45 19.86
C LEU A 366 3.03 33.25 19.40
N ILE A 367 2.01 32.58 18.87
CA ILE A 367 0.75 33.15 18.36
C ILE A 367 -0.42 32.58 19.17
N ASN A 368 -1.30 33.46 19.67
CA ASN A 368 -2.52 33.14 20.44
C ASN A 368 -2.34 32.12 21.62
N PRO A 369 -1.58 32.45 22.68
CA PRO A 369 -1.17 31.45 23.68
C PRO A 369 -2.22 30.94 24.70
N PHE A 370 -3.42 31.54 24.80
CA PHE A 370 -4.06 31.68 26.13
C PHE A 370 -5.49 31.16 26.26
N GLN A 371 -5.70 29.84 26.28
CA GLN A 371 -6.95 29.33 26.88
C GLN A 371 -6.77 28.26 27.98
N ASN A 372 -5.75 27.39 27.98
CA ASN A 372 -5.67 26.25 28.93
C ASN A 372 -4.24 25.83 29.34
N LEU A 373 -3.33 26.77 29.65
CA LEU A 373 -1.92 26.47 29.97
C LEU A 373 -1.60 26.83 31.43
N ASP A 374 -1.05 25.89 32.21
CA ASP A 374 -0.74 26.10 33.64
C ASP A 374 0.60 26.80 33.86
N ILE A 375 1.65 26.41 33.13
CA ILE A 375 2.99 27.01 33.27
C ILE A 375 3.69 27.11 31.91
N LEU A 376 4.02 28.34 31.51
CA LEU A 376 4.88 28.63 30.36
C LEU A 376 6.24 29.13 30.83
N LEU A 377 7.32 28.52 30.30
CA LEU A 377 8.71 28.89 30.55
C LEU A 377 9.37 29.29 29.22
N ILE A 378 9.78 30.54 29.08
CA ILE A 378 10.56 30.98 27.92
C ILE A 378 12.04 30.91 28.26
N GLN A 379 12.81 30.12 27.50
CA GLN A 379 14.24 29.91 27.72
C GLN A 379 15.07 30.77 26.75
N THR A 380 15.90 31.65 27.32
CA THR A 380 16.88 32.47 26.58
C THR A 380 18.16 31.65 26.37
N ILE A 381 18.64 31.50 25.15
CA ILE A 381 19.84 30.69 24.84
C ILE A 381 21.10 31.32 25.43
N ASN A 382 21.10 32.65 25.64
CA ASN A 382 22.25 33.40 26.14
C ASN A 382 22.14 33.92 27.58
N VAL A 383 21.03 33.66 28.28
CA VAL A 383 20.84 34.09 29.67
C VAL A 383 20.04 33.02 30.41
N LYS A 384 20.51 32.55 31.58
CA LYS A 384 19.72 31.71 32.51
C LYS A 384 18.55 32.52 33.11
N LYS A 385 17.65 33.05 32.30
CA LYS A 385 16.41 33.69 32.74
C LYS A 385 15.23 32.89 32.22
N ILE A 386 14.50 32.31 33.15
CA ILE A 386 13.24 31.64 32.90
C ILE A 386 12.15 32.66 33.20
N HIS A 387 11.36 33.04 32.20
CA HIS A 387 10.13 33.77 32.44
C HIS A 387 9.02 32.76 32.75
N ILE A 388 8.53 32.75 33.98
CA ILE A 388 7.39 31.94 34.39
C ILE A 388 6.13 32.78 34.16
N VAL A 389 5.27 32.33 33.25
CA VAL A 389 3.90 32.86 33.14
C VAL A 389 2.99 31.84 33.80
N LEU A 390 2.41 32.22 34.94
CA LEU A 390 1.36 31.48 35.63
C LEU A 390 0.04 32.16 35.30
N ASN A 391 -0.98 31.38 34.92
CA ASN A 391 -2.35 31.87 34.80
C ASN A 391 -3.04 31.97 36.17
#